data_AF-K1TCY8-F1
#
_entry.id   AF-K1TCY8-F1
#
_cell.length_a   1.000
_cell.length_b   1.000
_cell.length_c   1.000
_cell.angle_alpha   90.00
_cell.angle_beta   90.00
_cell.angle_gamma   90.00
#
_symmetry.space_group_name_H-M   'P 1'
#
loop_
_entity.id
_entity.type
_entity.pdbx_description
1 polymer ?
#
loop_
_entity_poly.entity_id
_entity_poly.type
_entity_poly.pdbx_seq_one_letter_code
_entity_poly.pdbx_strand_id
1 'polypeptide(L)'
;VVIANEEKYLQLKEALSDLPVKVYAGADALSQIVESQPIDIVLASMVGYAGLRPTINAIKAGKAIALANKETLVVAGELINALANQYHTPVLPVDSEHSAIFQCLEINNRLEKVILTASGGPFRTYTMEQLQTVTKAQALKHPNWEMGAKITIDWLP
;
A
#
# COMPACT_ATOMS: atom_id res chain seq x y z
N VAL A 1 -2.34 -4.87 18.74
CA VAL A 1 -2.59 -3.61 17.99
C VAL A 1 -1.38 -2.70 18.14
N VAL A 2 -0.99 -2.00 17.08
CA VAL A 2 0.08 -0.98 17.16
C VAL A 2 -0.44 0.33 16.62
N ILE A 3 -0.15 1.43 17.31
CA ILE A 3 -0.44 2.78 16.85
C ILE A 3 0.85 3.52 16.50
N ALA A 4 0.91 4.14 15.33
CA ALA A 4 2.10 4.88 14.90
C ALA A 4 2.36 6.11 15.78
N ASN A 5 1.31 6.85 16.13
CA ASN A 5 1.40 8.04 16.97
C ASN A 5 1.40 7.65 18.46
N GLU A 6 2.55 7.84 19.10
CA GLU A 6 2.78 7.51 20.51
C GLU A 6 1.91 8.32 21.47
N GLU A 7 1.55 9.56 21.12
CA GLU A 7 0.69 10.42 21.94
C GLU A 7 -0.72 9.82 22.13
N LYS A 8 -1.14 8.97 21.20
CA LYS A 8 -2.45 8.30 21.22
C LYS A 8 -2.43 6.94 21.91
N TYR A 9 -1.27 6.52 22.42
CA TYR A 9 -1.11 5.22 23.07
C TYR A 9 -2.04 5.04 24.28
N LEU A 10 -2.07 6.02 25.20
CA LEU A 10 -2.89 5.93 26.42
C LEU A 10 -4.38 5.82 26.09
N GLN A 11 -4.86 6.70 25.20
CA GLN A 11 -6.24 6.69 24.74
C GLN A 11 -6.64 5.34 24.12
N LEU A 12 -5.76 4.75 23.29
CA LEU A 12 -6.01 3.46 22.66
C LEU A 12 -5.97 2.31 23.67
N LYS A 13 -5.04 2.35 24.61
CA LYS A 13 -4.88 1.31 25.65
C LYS A 13 -6.09 1.29 26.58
N GLU A 14 -6.59 2.44 26.99
CA GLU A 14 -7.80 2.55 27.82
C GLU A 14 -9.04 2.06 27.06
N ALA A 15 -9.19 2.47 25.79
CA ALA A 15 -10.32 2.07 24.95
C ALA A 15 -10.37 0.57 24.61
N LEU A 16 -9.25 -0.16 24.75
CA LEU A 16 -9.15 -1.60 24.50
C LEU A 16 -8.93 -2.41 25.79
N SER A 17 -9.10 -1.81 26.96
CA SER A 17 -8.77 -2.42 28.26
C SER A 17 -9.65 -3.62 28.62
N ASP A 18 -10.84 -3.70 28.03
CA ASP A 18 -11.82 -4.78 28.17
C ASP A 18 -11.52 -5.98 27.25
N LEU A 19 -10.61 -5.84 26.29
CA LEU A 19 -10.25 -6.87 25.34
C LEU A 19 -8.89 -7.51 25.68
N PRO A 20 -8.68 -8.80 25.39
CA PRO A 20 -7.39 -9.48 25.59
C PRO A 20 -6.38 -9.12 24.47
N VAL A 21 -6.19 -7.83 24.22
CA VAL A 21 -5.39 -7.30 23.12
C VAL A 21 -4.19 -6.53 23.66
N LYS A 22 -2.99 -6.94 23.28
CA LYS A 22 -1.77 -6.20 23.60
C LYS A 22 -1.63 -4.99 22.68
N VAL A 23 -1.44 -3.81 23.27
CA VAL A 23 -1.25 -2.54 22.57
C VAL A 23 0.22 -2.14 22.61
N TYR A 24 0.76 -1.73 21.46
CA TYR A 24 2.10 -1.17 21.32
C TYR A 24 2.01 0.19 20.61
N ALA A 25 3.07 0.99 20.65
CA ALA A 25 3.14 2.27 19.97
C ALA A 25 4.50 2.52 19.32
N GLY A 26 4.50 3.38 18.30
CA GLY A 26 5.70 3.86 17.63
C GLY A 26 6.07 3.09 16.36
N ALA A 27 6.96 3.69 15.57
CA ALA A 27 7.43 3.14 14.30
C ALA A 27 8.26 1.86 14.46
N ASP A 28 8.98 1.72 15.58
CA ASP A 28 9.76 0.52 15.92
C ASP A 28 8.84 -0.67 16.19
N ALA A 29 7.80 -0.48 16.99
CA ALA A 29 6.80 -1.52 17.23
C ALA A 29 6.09 -1.94 15.94
N LEU A 30 5.78 -1.00 15.03
CA LEU A 30 5.20 -1.31 13.73
C LEU A 30 6.13 -2.16 12.85
N SER A 31 7.43 -1.89 12.90
CA SER A 31 8.41 -2.64 12.10
C SER A 31 8.72 -4.01 12.68
N GLN A 32 8.64 -4.17 14.00
CA GLN A 32 8.92 -5.44 14.68
C GLN A 32 7.70 -6.38 14.66
N ILE A 33 6.48 -5.85 14.74
CA ILE A 33 5.30 -6.71 14.89
C ILE A 33 5.08 -7.62 13.67
N VAL A 34 5.47 -7.17 12.47
CA VAL A 34 5.35 -7.95 11.23
C VAL A 34 6.25 -9.19 11.21
N GLU A 35 7.26 -9.24 12.07
CA GLU A 35 8.16 -10.38 12.22
C GLU A 35 7.56 -11.46 13.14
N SER A 36 6.52 -11.12 13.90
CA SER A 36 5.94 -12.01 14.90
C SER A 36 5.27 -13.26 14.31
N GLN A 37 5.15 -14.31 15.12
CA GLN A 37 4.35 -15.50 14.80
C GLN A 37 3.00 -15.42 15.52
N PRO A 38 1.91 -15.96 14.95
CA PRO A 38 1.83 -16.78 13.72
C PRO A 38 1.40 -15.96 12.48
N ILE A 39 2.11 -14.88 12.13
CA ILE A 39 1.79 -14.12 10.91
C ILE A 39 2.32 -14.89 9.69
N ASP A 40 1.48 -15.15 8.69
CA ASP A 40 1.91 -15.76 7.42
C ASP A 40 2.01 -14.73 6.28
N ILE A 41 1.08 -13.77 6.26
CA ILE A 41 0.94 -12.75 5.21
C ILE A 41 0.94 -11.36 5.84
N VAL A 42 1.65 -10.42 5.23
CA VAL A 42 1.66 -9.00 5.59
C VAL A 42 1.09 -8.18 4.44
N LEU A 43 -0.03 -7.51 4.69
CA LEU A 43 -0.62 -6.55 3.75
C LEU A 43 0.04 -5.17 3.92
N ALA A 44 0.91 -4.81 2.99
CA ALA A 44 1.58 -3.52 2.96
C ALA A 44 0.69 -2.46 2.28
N SER A 45 -0.15 -1.80 3.09
CA SER A 45 -1.12 -0.77 2.67
C SER A 45 -0.85 0.63 3.26
N MET A 46 0.28 0.79 3.97
CA MET A 46 0.70 2.10 4.49
C MET A 46 1.04 3.04 3.32
N VAL A 47 0.65 4.31 3.44
CA VAL A 47 0.87 5.31 2.39
C VAL A 47 2.32 5.80 2.42
N GLY A 48 2.97 5.80 1.24
CA GLY A 48 4.30 6.36 1.04
C GLY A 48 5.43 5.58 1.74
N TYR A 49 6.54 6.27 2.02
CA TYR A 49 7.77 5.66 2.52
C TYR A 49 7.63 4.98 3.89
N ALA A 50 6.61 5.34 4.68
CA ALA A 50 6.40 4.77 6.01
C ALA A 50 6.20 3.24 5.98
N GLY A 51 5.75 2.68 4.86
CA GLY A 51 5.60 1.24 4.66
C GLY A 51 6.90 0.48 4.35
N LEU A 52 7.99 1.16 4.00
CA LEU A 52 9.21 0.49 3.52
C LEU A 52 9.88 -0.36 4.61
N ARG A 53 10.12 0.23 5.79
CA ARG A 53 10.84 -0.46 6.88
C ARG A 53 10.08 -1.70 7.38
N PRO A 54 8.75 -1.63 7.65
CA PRO A 54 7.96 -2.82 7.95
C PRO A 54 7.98 -3.85 6.81
N THR A 55 7.92 -3.43 5.55
CA THR A 55 7.96 -4.37 4.41
C THR A 55 9.29 -5.13 4.34
N ILE A 56 10.42 -4.43 4.52
CA ILE A 56 11.75 -5.07 4.56
C ILE A 56 11.83 -6.09 5.69
N ASN A 57 11.35 -5.74 6.88
CA ASN A 57 11.37 -6.64 8.04
C ASN A 57 10.50 -7.88 7.81
N ALA A 58 9.31 -7.70 7.23
CA ALA A 58 8.44 -8.81 6.86
C ALA A 58 9.09 -9.76 5.83
N ILE A 59 9.80 -9.22 4.82
CA ILE A 59 10.56 -10.02 3.85
C ILE A 59 11.66 -10.82 4.55
N LYS A 60 12.45 -10.17 5.42
CA LYS A 60 13.51 -10.85 6.17
C LYS A 60 12.99 -11.95 7.09
N ALA A 61 11.76 -11.80 7.59
CA ALA A 61 11.06 -12.79 8.39
C ALA A 61 10.37 -13.88 7.56
N GLY A 62 10.53 -13.89 6.24
CA GLY A 62 9.99 -14.92 5.33
C GLY A 62 8.48 -14.84 5.14
N LYS A 63 7.86 -13.68 5.38
CA LYS A 63 6.40 -13.50 5.32
C LYS A 63 5.97 -13.15 3.91
N ALA A 64 4.90 -13.76 3.41
CA ALA A 64 4.34 -13.37 2.13
C ALA A 64 3.87 -11.90 2.17
N ILE A 65 4.27 -11.10 1.19
CA ILE A 65 3.96 -9.67 1.15
C ILE A 65 2.83 -9.43 0.16
N ALA A 66 1.66 -9.04 0.65
CA ALA A 66 0.60 -8.50 -0.20
C ALA A 66 0.80 -6.99 -0.34
N LEU A 67 1.29 -6.53 -1.49
CA LEU A 67 1.75 -5.15 -1.69
C LEU A 67 0.68 -4.31 -2.38
N ALA A 68 0.05 -3.41 -1.62
CA ALA A 68 -0.89 -2.42 -2.12
C ALA A 68 -0.22 -1.04 -2.31
N ASN A 69 0.85 -0.76 -1.57
CA ASN A 69 1.58 0.51 -1.69
C ASN A 69 2.54 0.51 -2.89
N LYS A 70 2.13 1.17 -3.98
CA LYS A 70 2.96 1.32 -5.19
C LYS A 70 4.23 2.16 -4.96
N GLU A 71 4.18 3.17 -4.09
CA GLU A 71 5.31 4.08 -3.86
C GLU A 71 6.55 3.35 -3.30
N THR A 72 6.34 2.29 -2.52
CA THR A 72 7.42 1.43 -2.00
C THR A 72 8.22 0.80 -3.15
N LEU A 73 7.55 0.32 -4.21
CA LEU A 73 8.25 -0.22 -5.38
C LEU A 73 8.85 0.88 -6.25
N VAL A 74 8.19 2.03 -6.37
CA VAL A 74 8.73 3.16 -7.16
C VAL A 74 10.04 3.67 -6.57
N VAL A 75 10.14 3.76 -5.24
CA VAL A 75 11.33 4.30 -4.56
C VAL A 75 12.40 3.23 -4.31
N ALA A 76 12.00 2.01 -3.98
CA ALA A 76 12.92 0.98 -3.48
C ALA A 76 12.75 -0.37 -4.21
N GLY A 77 12.25 -0.38 -5.44
CA GLY A 77 11.92 -1.61 -6.18
C GLY A 77 13.10 -2.57 -6.34
N GLU A 78 14.29 -2.07 -6.68
CA GLU A 78 15.49 -2.91 -6.81
C GLU A 78 15.87 -3.58 -5.47
N LEU A 79 15.84 -2.81 -4.38
CA LEU A 79 16.11 -3.33 -3.03
C LEU A 79 15.09 -4.37 -2.60
N ILE A 80 13.79 -4.10 -2.80
CA ILE A 80 12.71 -5.02 -2.44
C ILE A 80 12.82 -6.31 -3.24
N ASN A 81 13.08 -6.23 -4.55
CA ASN A 81 13.27 -7.40 -5.40
C ASN A 81 14.52 -8.21 -5.00
N ALA A 82 15.63 -7.55 -4.70
CA ALA A 82 16.84 -8.21 -4.23
C ALA A 82 16.60 -8.98 -2.91
N LEU A 83 15.92 -8.33 -1.95
CA LEU A 83 15.57 -8.96 -0.68
C LEU A 83 14.55 -10.10 -0.86
N ALA A 84 13.50 -9.90 -1.65
CA ALA A 84 12.50 -10.93 -1.91
C ALA A 84 13.13 -12.19 -2.53
N ASN A 85 14.07 -12.00 -3.47
CA ASN A 85 14.84 -13.10 -4.06
C ASN A 85 15.78 -13.77 -3.04
N GLN A 86 16.49 -12.98 -2.23
CA GLN A 86 17.42 -13.48 -1.21
C GLN A 86 16.70 -14.32 -0.14
N TYR A 87 15.53 -13.88 0.30
CA TYR A 87 14.76 -14.53 1.37
C TYR A 87 13.64 -15.44 0.82
N HIS A 88 13.61 -15.69 -0.49
CA HIS A 88 12.61 -16.51 -1.17
C HIS A 88 11.16 -16.17 -0.78
N THR A 89 10.89 -14.87 -0.62
CA THR A 89 9.62 -14.38 -0.11
C THR A 89 8.70 -13.99 -1.27
N PRO A 90 7.46 -14.49 -1.33
CA PRO A 90 6.53 -14.10 -2.38
C PRO A 90 6.04 -12.66 -2.17
N VAL A 91 6.06 -11.87 -3.24
CA VAL A 91 5.49 -10.52 -3.29
C VAL A 91 4.29 -10.54 -4.23
N LEU A 92 3.10 -10.38 -3.66
CA LEU A 92 1.81 -10.46 -4.33
C LEU A 92 1.26 -9.05 -4.60
N PRO A 93 1.00 -8.67 -5.85
CA PRO A 93 0.45 -7.36 -6.16
C PRO A 93 -1.04 -7.28 -5.77
N VAL A 94 -1.38 -6.27 -4.97
CA VAL A 94 -2.77 -5.98 -4.56
C VAL A 94 -3.36 -4.81 -5.36
N ASP A 95 -2.52 -3.94 -5.91
CA ASP A 95 -2.94 -2.86 -6.79
C ASP A 95 -3.63 -3.45 -8.04
N SER A 96 -4.75 -2.84 -8.47
CA SER A 96 -5.75 -3.53 -9.30
C SER A 96 -5.22 -3.93 -10.67
N GLU A 97 -4.47 -3.05 -11.32
CA GLU A 97 -3.87 -3.24 -12.63
C GLU A 97 -2.75 -4.28 -12.56
N HIS A 98 -1.90 -4.20 -11.52
CA HIS A 98 -0.81 -5.14 -11.29
C HIS A 98 -1.34 -6.54 -10.95
N SER A 99 -2.41 -6.61 -10.15
CA SER A 99 -3.10 -7.86 -9.82
C SER A 99 -3.75 -8.49 -11.05
N ALA A 100 -4.35 -7.70 -11.93
CA ALA A 100 -4.90 -8.19 -13.20
C ALA A 100 -3.81 -8.78 -14.11
N ILE A 101 -2.67 -8.08 -14.24
CA ILE A 101 -1.50 -8.59 -14.98
C ILE A 101 -1.01 -9.90 -14.38
N PHE A 102 -0.88 -9.97 -13.05
CA PHE A 102 -0.42 -11.15 -12.35
C PHE A 102 -1.32 -12.37 -12.63
N GLN A 103 -2.64 -12.21 -12.52
CA GLN A 103 -3.61 -13.27 -12.83
C GLN A 103 -3.54 -13.74 -14.29
N CYS A 104 -3.29 -12.84 -15.25
CA CYS A 104 -3.11 -13.21 -16.65
C CYS A 104 -1.82 -14.01 -16.91
N LEU A 105 -0.77 -13.82 -16.11
CA LEU A 105 0.53 -14.47 -16.24
C LEU A 105 0.58 -15.86 -15.56
N GLU A 106 -0.22 -16.11 -14.52
CA GLU A 106 -0.25 -17.41 -13.83
C GLU A 106 -0.59 -18.60 -14.75
N ILE A 107 -1.28 -18.35 -15.87
CA ILE A 107 -1.66 -19.38 -16.85
C ILE A 107 -0.47 -19.72 -17.79
N ASN A 108 0.76 -19.34 -17.45
CA ASN A 108 2.00 -19.60 -18.20
C ASN A 108 1.98 -19.04 -19.64
N ASN A 109 1.28 -17.92 -19.83
CA ASN A 109 1.16 -17.25 -21.12
C ASN A 109 2.47 -16.54 -21.50
N ARG A 110 2.81 -16.58 -22.79
CA ARG A 110 3.92 -15.78 -23.31
C ARG A 110 3.55 -14.29 -23.30
N LEU A 111 4.29 -13.50 -22.54
CA LEU A 111 4.10 -12.05 -22.47
C LEU A 111 4.66 -11.38 -23.74
N GLU A 112 3.79 -10.72 -24.50
CA GLU A 112 4.18 -9.85 -25.63
C GLU A 112 4.00 -8.37 -25.30
N LYS A 113 2.88 -8.02 -24.64
CA LYS A 113 2.50 -6.64 -24.34
C LYS A 113 1.70 -6.56 -23.04
N VAL A 114 1.92 -5.49 -22.28
CA VAL A 114 1.09 -5.09 -21.13
C VAL A 114 0.20 -3.91 -21.53
N ILE A 115 -1.08 -3.98 -21.21
CA ILE A 115 -2.03 -2.88 -21.36
C ILE A 115 -2.40 -2.37 -19.97
N LEU A 116 -1.93 -1.17 -19.62
CA LEU A 116 -2.30 -0.51 -18.37
C LEU A 116 -3.52 0.38 -18.60
N THR A 117 -4.61 0.08 -17.91
CA THR A 117 -5.84 0.86 -17.96
C THR A 117 -5.85 1.93 -16.87
N ALA A 118 -6.47 3.08 -17.15
CA ALA A 118 -6.73 4.12 -16.16
C ALA A 118 -8.15 4.67 -16.37
N SER A 119 -8.84 5.10 -15.30
CA SER A 119 -10.18 5.71 -15.44
C SER A 119 -10.15 7.07 -16.13
N GLY A 120 -9.02 7.77 -16.06
CA GLY A 120 -8.84 9.15 -16.49
C GLY A 120 -9.27 10.21 -15.46
N GLY A 121 -9.77 9.80 -14.29
CA GLY A 121 -10.10 10.71 -13.19
C GLY A 121 -11.31 11.63 -13.44
N PRO A 122 -11.67 12.48 -12.47
CA PRO A 122 -12.84 13.37 -12.56
C PRO A 122 -12.70 14.46 -13.63
N PHE A 123 -11.48 14.75 -14.09
CA PHE A 123 -11.20 15.85 -15.02
C PHE A 123 -10.83 15.40 -16.44
N ARG A 124 -11.08 14.12 -16.78
CA ARG A 124 -10.78 13.56 -18.10
C ARG A 124 -11.31 14.39 -19.28
N THR A 125 -12.45 15.06 -19.09
CA THR A 125 -13.13 15.83 -20.14
C THR A 125 -12.91 17.35 -20.01
N TYR A 126 -12.05 17.80 -19.09
CA TYR A 126 -11.82 19.23 -18.86
C TYR A 126 -10.87 19.81 -19.91
N THR A 127 -11.07 21.07 -20.26
CA THR A 127 -10.12 21.84 -21.07
C THR A 127 -8.94 22.32 -20.22
N MET A 128 -7.83 22.71 -20.87
CA MET A 128 -6.66 23.26 -20.17
C MET A 128 -6.99 24.47 -19.30
N GLU A 129 -7.92 25.33 -19.75
CA GLU A 129 -8.37 26.50 -18.98
C GLU A 129 -9.19 26.10 -17.76
N GLN A 130 -10.05 25.08 -17.89
CA GLN A 130 -10.83 24.55 -16.77
C GLN A 130 -9.91 23.91 -15.72
N LEU A 131 -8.86 23.19 -16.16
CA LEU A 131 -7.85 22.59 -15.28
C LEU A 131 -7.11 23.62 -14.41
N GLN A 132 -6.97 24.88 -14.85
CA GLN A 132 -6.30 25.92 -14.04
C GLN A 132 -7.09 26.34 -12.81
N THR A 133 -8.40 26.09 -12.77
CA THR A 133 -9.30 26.56 -11.71
C THR A 133 -9.81 25.46 -10.79
N VAL A 134 -9.34 24.22 -10.98
CA VAL A 134 -9.80 23.07 -10.19
C VAL A 134 -9.39 23.19 -8.73
N THR A 135 -10.31 22.81 -7.85
CA THR A 135 -10.09 22.84 -6.40
C THR A 135 -9.86 21.43 -5.86
N LYS A 136 -9.16 21.33 -4.72
CA LYS A 136 -9.00 20.06 -3.99
C LYS A 136 -10.33 19.38 -3.70
N ALA A 137 -11.38 20.15 -3.38
CA ALA A 137 -12.71 19.62 -3.10
C ALA A 137 -13.36 18.95 -4.33
N GLN A 138 -13.11 19.48 -5.54
CA GLN A 138 -13.57 18.87 -6.78
C GLN A 138 -12.77 17.60 -7.10
N ALA A 139 -11.45 17.63 -6.88
CA ALA A 139 -10.59 16.49 -7.15
C ALA A 139 -10.91 15.28 -6.27
N LEU A 140 -11.31 15.50 -5.01
CA LEU A 140 -11.67 14.44 -4.08
C LEU A 140 -13.00 13.73 -4.41
N LYS A 141 -13.79 14.23 -5.37
CA LYS A 141 -15.03 13.59 -5.84
C LYS A 141 -14.74 12.70 -7.05
N HIS A 142 -14.17 11.54 -6.83
CA HIS A 142 -13.92 10.58 -7.91
C HIS A 142 -15.25 9.89 -8.32
N PRO A 143 -15.55 9.76 -9.63
CA PRO A 143 -16.86 9.28 -10.09
C PRO A 143 -17.14 7.82 -9.75
N ASN A 144 -16.11 6.99 -9.62
CA ASN A 144 -16.25 5.53 -9.48
C ASN A 144 -15.79 4.97 -8.13
N TRP A 145 -15.07 5.74 -7.30
CA TRP A 145 -14.33 5.17 -6.17
C TRP A 145 -14.26 6.14 -4.99
N GLU A 146 -14.45 5.64 -3.77
CA GLU A 146 -14.11 6.35 -2.53
C GLU A 146 -12.74 5.88 -2.04
N MET A 147 -11.72 6.75 -2.09
CA MET A 147 -10.33 6.42 -1.77
C MET A 147 -9.69 7.48 -0.89
N GLY A 148 -8.53 7.13 -0.31
CA GLY A 148 -7.73 8.07 0.49
C GLY A 148 -7.31 9.29 -0.33
N ALA A 149 -7.34 10.47 0.31
CA ALA A 149 -7.15 11.76 -0.36
C ALA A 149 -5.91 11.86 -1.26
N LYS A 150 -4.80 11.22 -0.86
CA LYS A 150 -3.56 11.23 -1.66
C LYS A 150 -3.76 10.52 -3.00
N ILE A 151 -4.26 9.28 -2.97
CA ILE A 151 -4.50 8.49 -4.18
C ILE A 151 -5.49 9.22 -5.07
N THR A 152 -6.55 9.80 -4.52
CA THR A 152 -7.56 10.52 -5.30
C THR A 152 -6.98 11.73 -6.05
N ILE A 153 -5.96 12.41 -5.51
CA ILE A 153 -5.25 13.50 -6.20
C ILE A 153 -4.24 12.96 -7.23
N ASP A 154 -3.57 11.84 -6.96
CA ASP A 154 -2.61 11.24 -7.90
C ASP A 154 -3.26 10.73 -9.21
N TRP A 155 -4.59 10.63 -9.26
CA TRP A 155 -5.36 10.27 -10.47
C TRP A 155 -5.66 11.45 -11.38
N LEU A 156 -5.28 12.67 -10.98
CA LEU A 156 -5.48 13.85 -11.81
C LEU A 156 -4.47 13.87 -12.97
N PRO A 157 -4.91 14.25 -14.18
CA PRO A 157 -4.03 14.45 -15.33
C PRO A 157 -3.05 15.62 -15.14
#